data_AF-A0A1F0Q6I9-F1
#
_entry.id   AF-A0A1F0Q6I9-F1
#
_cell.length_a   1.000
_cell.length_b   1.000
_cell.length_c   1.000
_cell.angle_alpha   90.00
_cell.angle_beta   90.00
_cell.angle_gamma   90.00
#
_symmetry.space_group_name_H-M   'P 1'
#
loop_
_entity.id
_entity.type
_entity.pdbx_description
1 polymer ?
#
loop_
_entity_poly.entity_id
_entity_poly.type
_entity_poly.pdbx_seq_one_letter_code
_entity_poly.pdbx_strand_id
1 'polypeptide(L)'
;MIKAILSAILLFISSLFSNAGSSELAGSSEAWGLNVAQHGIITNTPAALVEANDEQMEHITAFRWESAASPEDFSLNFQDQTVWLPCNGGDFTLVDGGVELSMLTDKACPRGKVDLPFIMFLSEPAKVKVDPDASATPERIYLVRDGKAIALSR
;
A
#
# COMPACT_ATOMS: atom_id res chain seq x y z
N MET A 1 -4.14 15.97 64.63
CA MET A 1 -4.82 14.79 64.04
C MET A 1 -5.23 14.93 62.57
N ILE A 2 -4.95 16.06 61.88
CA ILE A 2 -5.27 16.23 60.44
C ILE A 2 -4.14 15.70 59.51
N LYS A 3 -2.90 15.58 60.00
CA LYS A 3 -1.74 15.13 59.19
C LYS A 3 -1.73 13.64 58.84
N ALA A 4 -2.41 12.78 59.60
CA ALA A 4 -2.40 11.33 59.34
C ALA A 4 -3.35 10.91 58.19
N ILE A 5 -4.39 11.70 57.92
CA ILE A 5 -5.39 11.40 56.89
C ILE A 5 -4.86 11.72 55.49
N LEU A 6 -4.06 12.80 55.35
CA LEU A 6 -3.47 13.19 54.06
C LEU A 6 -2.49 12.15 53.52
N SER A 7 -1.72 11.50 54.41
CA SER A 7 -0.73 10.48 54.02
C SER A 7 -1.37 9.19 53.51
N ALA A 8 -2.55 8.81 54.04
CA ALA A 8 -3.25 7.61 53.59
C ALA A 8 -3.88 7.77 52.20
N ILE A 9 -4.34 8.98 51.85
CA ILE A 9 -4.95 9.26 50.54
C ILE A 9 -3.87 9.23 49.43
N LEU A 10 -2.68 9.78 49.67
CA LEU A 10 -1.57 9.76 48.70
C LEU A 10 -1.02 8.34 48.47
N LEU A 11 -1.01 7.49 49.50
CA LEU A 11 -0.61 6.08 49.38
C LEU A 11 -1.66 5.24 48.63
N PHE A 12 -2.94 5.57 48.74
CA PHE A 12 -3.99 4.92 47.95
C PHE A 12 -3.87 5.26 46.46
N ILE A 13 -3.59 6.52 46.12
CA ILE A 13 -3.41 6.95 44.71
C ILE A 13 -2.18 6.29 44.08
N SER A 14 -1.07 6.16 44.81
CA SER A 14 0.14 5.47 44.29
C SER A 14 -0.05 3.96 44.09
N SER A 15 -0.99 3.34 44.80
CA SER A 15 -1.39 1.95 44.53
C SER A 15 -2.23 1.78 43.26
N LEU A 16 -2.93 2.82 42.79
CA LEU A 16 -3.69 2.76 41.52
C LEU A 16 -2.78 2.77 40.28
N PHE A 17 -1.55 3.29 40.40
CA PHE A 17 -0.58 3.35 39.30
C PHE A 17 0.46 2.23 39.29
N SER A 18 0.43 1.32 40.28
CA SER A 18 1.42 0.25 40.41
C SER A 18 1.04 -1.05 39.71
N ASN A 19 -0.06 -1.08 38.95
CA ASN A 19 -0.47 -2.27 38.18
C ASN A 19 -0.78 -1.97 36.70
N ALA A 20 -0.11 -0.96 36.13
CA ALA A 20 0.14 -0.95 34.69
C ALA A 20 1.39 -1.81 34.47
N GLY A 21 1.22 -3.13 34.66
CA GLY A 21 2.15 -4.10 34.11
C GLY A 21 2.36 -3.72 32.65
N SER A 22 3.63 -3.62 32.26
CA SER A 22 4.06 -3.48 30.88
C SER A 22 3.39 -4.58 30.07
N SER A 23 2.21 -4.31 29.53
CA SER A 23 1.84 -4.85 28.24
C SER A 23 2.85 -4.22 27.29
N GLU A 24 3.97 -4.92 27.12
CA GLU A 24 4.57 -4.94 25.79
C GLU A 24 3.39 -5.23 24.86
N LEU A 25 2.91 -4.18 24.19
CA LEU A 25 2.05 -4.28 23.03
C LEU A 25 2.90 -4.99 21.97
N ALA A 26 3.06 -6.30 22.15
CA ALA A 26 3.40 -7.19 21.08
C ALA A 26 2.27 -7.10 20.07
N GLY A 27 2.61 -6.71 18.86
CA GLY A 27 1.78 -6.92 17.69
C GLY A 27 0.78 -5.80 17.40
N SER A 28 1.22 -4.79 16.67
CA SER A 28 0.32 -4.22 15.65
C SER A 28 1.05 -3.77 14.38
N SER A 29 2.37 -3.56 14.41
CA SER A 29 3.16 -3.34 13.20
C SER A 29 3.13 -4.55 12.24
N GLU A 30 3.03 -5.76 12.78
CA GLU A 30 3.02 -7.01 12.00
C GLU A 30 1.67 -7.28 11.32
N ALA A 31 0.56 -6.76 11.86
CA ALA A 31 -0.78 -7.00 11.31
C ALA A 31 -1.04 -6.22 10.01
N TRP A 32 -0.34 -5.09 9.80
CA TRP A 32 -0.35 -4.38 8.52
C TRP A 32 0.51 -5.11 7.48
N GLY A 33 1.69 -5.60 7.88
CA GLY A 33 2.60 -6.31 6.97
C GLY A 33 2.01 -7.60 6.39
N LEU A 34 1.26 -8.36 7.19
CA LEU A 34 0.62 -9.60 6.74
C LEU A 34 -0.58 -9.36 5.80
N ASN A 35 -1.35 -8.28 5.99
CA ASN A 35 -2.46 -7.94 5.10
C ASN A 35 -1.99 -7.33 3.76
N VAL A 36 -0.91 -6.54 3.77
CA VAL A 36 -0.36 -5.91 2.55
C VAL A 36 0.18 -6.96 1.57
N ALA A 37 0.87 -7.98 2.08
CA ALA A 37 1.35 -9.09 1.26
C ALA A 37 0.20 -9.93 0.66
N GLN A 38 -0.92 -10.06 1.39
CA GLN A 38 -2.10 -10.79 0.91
C GLN A 38 -2.76 -10.13 -0.31
N HIS A 39 -2.64 -8.81 -0.45
CA HIS A 39 -3.24 -8.04 -1.55
C HIS A 39 -2.22 -7.68 -2.66
N GLY A 40 -1.04 -8.33 -2.70
CA GLY A 40 -0.12 -8.19 -3.83
C GLY A 40 0.87 -7.03 -3.78
N ILE A 41 0.94 -6.28 -2.67
CA ILE A 41 2.04 -5.33 -2.44
C ILE A 41 3.22 -6.10 -1.85
N ILE A 42 4.30 -6.18 -2.61
CA ILE A 42 5.58 -6.79 -2.27
C ILE A 42 6.39 -5.79 -1.45
N THR A 43 6.80 -6.16 -0.24
CA THR A 43 7.55 -5.29 0.68
C THR A 43 9.08 -5.33 0.49
N ASN A 44 9.57 -6.29 -0.31
CA ASN A 44 10.95 -6.36 -0.78
C ASN A 44 10.93 -6.39 -2.30
N THR A 45 11.06 -5.22 -2.94
CA THR A 45 11.10 -5.12 -4.40
C THR A 45 12.08 -6.14 -4.99
N PRO A 46 11.69 -6.89 -6.05
CA PRO A 46 12.59 -7.79 -6.74
C PRO A 46 13.90 -7.08 -7.11
N ALA A 47 15.03 -7.70 -6.75
CA ALA A 47 16.33 -7.16 -7.11
C ALA A 47 16.46 -7.12 -8.63
N ALA A 48 17.10 -6.06 -9.14
CA ALA A 48 17.40 -5.86 -10.57
C ALA A 48 16.27 -5.39 -11.49
N LEU A 49 15.10 -4.97 -11.02
CA LEU A 49 14.12 -4.33 -11.90
C LEU A 49 14.65 -3.03 -12.55
N VAL A 50 14.43 -2.89 -13.85
CA VAL A 50 14.82 -1.71 -14.64
C VAL A 50 13.61 -0.88 -15.02
N GLU A 51 13.79 0.42 -15.24
CA GLU A 51 12.71 1.27 -15.76
C GLU A 51 12.32 0.80 -17.16
N ALA A 52 11.02 0.79 -17.44
CA ALA A 52 10.52 0.47 -18.78
C ALA A 52 11.01 1.55 -19.76
N ASN A 53 11.57 1.12 -20.90
CA ASN A 53 11.99 2.03 -21.95
C ASN A 53 10.79 2.55 -22.77
N ASP A 54 11.02 3.51 -23.67
CA ASP A 54 9.95 4.16 -24.44
C ASP A 54 9.11 3.18 -25.28
N GLU A 55 9.75 2.20 -25.92
CA GLU A 55 9.07 1.16 -26.72
C GLU A 55 8.17 0.28 -25.83
N GLN A 56 8.67 -0.11 -24.66
CA GLN A 56 7.88 -0.85 -23.68
C GLN A 56 6.73 -0.01 -23.13
N MET A 57 6.96 1.27 -22.84
CA MET A 57 5.92 2.17 -22.34
C MET A 57 4.80 2.40 -23.35
N GLU A 58 5.11 2.47 -24.65
CA GLU A 58 4.10 2.51 -25.71
C GLU A 58 3.18 1.28 -25.65
N HIS A 59 3.76 0.10 -25.47
CA HIS A 59 2.97 -1.13 -25.33
C HIS A 59 2.22 -1.21 -24.01
N ILE A 60 2.84 -0.85 -22.88
CA ILE A 60 2.23 -0.89 -21.55
C ILE A 60 0.98 -0.01 -21.51
N THR A 61 1.07 1.19 -22.09
CA THR A 61 -0.02 2.17 -22.07
C THR A 61 -1.22 1.76 -22.94
N ALA A 62 -1.03 0.78 -23.83
CA ALA A 62 -2.09 0.23 -24.66
C ALA A 62 -2.93 -0.87 -23.99
N PHE A 63 -2.70 -1.22 -22.72
CA PHE A 63 -3.43 -2.31 -22.05
C PHE A 63 -3.94 -1.96 -20.66
N ARG A 64 -4.87 -2.81 -20.20
CA ARG A 64 -5.22 -2.93 -18.79
C ARG A 64 -4.29 -3.93 -18.12
N TRP A 65 -3.95 -3.64 -16.88
CA TRP A 65 -3.03 -4.38 -16.04
C TRP A 65 -3.67 -4.65 -14.69
N GLU A 66 -3.60 -5.88 -14.21
CA GLU A 66 -4.22 -6.32 -12.96
C GLU A 66 -3.15 -6.81 -11.99
N SER A 67 -3.40 -6.71 -10.68
CA SER A 67 -2.52 -7.31 -9.67
C SER A 67 -2.30 -8.79 -9.98
N ALA A 68 -1.04 -9.18 -10.15
CA ALA A 68 -0.69 -10.57 -10.44
C ALA A 68 -1.00 -11.51 -9.26
N ALA A 69 -1.09 -10.96 -8.04
CA ALA A 69 -1.40 -11.74 -6.84
C ALA A 69 -2.92 -11.78 -6.54
N SER A 70 -3.64 -10.72 -6.89
CA SER A 70 -5.06 -10.54 -6.54
C SER A 70 -5.77 -9.63 -7.56
N PRO A 71 -6.08 -10.15 -8.76
CA PRO A 71 -6.66 -9.35 -9.85
C PRO A 71 -7.96 -8.63 -9.48
N GLU A 72 -8.73 -9.20 -8.56
CA GLU A 72 -9.97 -8.64 -8.02
C GLU A 72 -9.76 -7.50 -7.00
N ASP A 73 -8.52 -7.18 -6.64
CA ASP A 73 -8.20 -6.17 -5.64
C ASP A 73 -7.53 -4.92 -6.22
N PHE A 74 -7.00 -4.98 -7.44
CA PHE A 74 -6.34 -3.83 -8.05
C PHE A 74 -6.18 -4.01 -9.56
N SER A 75 -6.56 -2.98 -10.33
CA SER A 75 -6.17 -2.88 -11.73
C SER A 75 -5.98 -1.42 -12.17
N LEU A 76 -5.14 -1.24 -13.19
CA LEU A 76 -4.93 0.00 -13.91
C LEU A 76 -5.27 -0.21 -15.38
N ASN A 77 -6.15 0.62 -15.91
CA ASN A 77 -6.33 0.75 -17.36
C ASN A 77 -5.57 1.99 -17.83
N PHE A 78 -4.43 1.78 -18.49
CA PHE A 78 -3.59 2.89 -18.95
C PHE A 78 -4.16 3.62 -20.16
N GLN A 79 -5.00 2.97 -20.97
CA GLN A 79 -5.63 3.62 -22.13
C GLN A 79 -6.49 4.81 -21.70
N ASP A 80 -7.27 4.60 -20.63
CA ASP A 80 -8.19 5.59 -20.08
C ASP A 80 -7.66 6.27 -18.81
N GLN A 81 -6.45 5.91 -18.38
CA GLN A 81 -5.81 6.34 -17.13
C GLN A 81 -6.71 6.16 -15.88
N THR A 82 -7.39 5.02 -15.80
CA THR A 82 -8.29 4.71 -14.69
C THR A 82 -7.71 3.65 -13.76
N VAL A 83 -7.93 3.83 -12.46
CA VAL A 83 -7.66 2.85 -11.42
C VAL A 83 -8.96 2.23 -10.92
N TRP A 84 -8.94 0.92 -10.69
CA TRP A 84 -10.05 0.20 -10.09
C TRP A 84 -9.59 -0.51 -8.81
N LEU A 85 -10.37 -0.31 -7.75
CA LEU A 85 -10.25 -0.95 -6.46
C LEU A 85 -11.59 -1.61 -6.09
N PRO A 86 -11.62 -2.53 -5.11
CA PRO A 86 -12.84 -3.21 -4.69
C PRO A 86 -13.96 -2.28 -4.23
N CYS A 87 -13.62 -1.17 -3.58
CA CYS A 87 -14.60 -0.21 -3.06
C CYS A 87 -14.68 1.05 -3.92
N ASN A 88 -13.51 1.57 -4.27
CA ASN A 88 -13.32 2.84 -4.94
C ASN A 88 -12.77 2.64 -6.35
N GLY A 89 -12.75 3.71 -7.11
CA GLY A 89 -12.02 3.79 -8.37
C GLY A 89 -11.73 5.25 -8.65
N GLY A 90 -11.08 5.52 -9.77
CA GLY A 90 -10.80 6.89 -10.16
C GLY A 90 -9.76 6.95 -11.25
N ASP A 91 -9.01 8.02 -11.24
CA ASP A 91 -8.08 8.37 -12.29
C ASP A 91 -6.66 8.43 -11.73
N PHE A 92 -5.70 8.14 -12.59
CA PHE A 92 -4.29 8.36 -12.33
C PHE A 92 -3.68 9.22 -13.42
N THR A 93 -2.45 9.65 -13.23
CA THR A 93 -1.66 10.32 -14.26
C THR A 93 -0.28 9.69 -14.36
N LEU A 94 0.37 9.88 -15.50
CA LEU A 94 1.75 9.47 -15.71
C LEU A 94 2.68 10.66 -15.45
N VAL A 95 3.54 10.55 -14.45
CA VAL A 95 4.53 11.57 -14.06
C VAL A 95 5.92 10.95 -14.08
N ASP A 96 6.78 11.44 -14.97
CA ASP A 96 8.15 10.94 -15.18
C ASP A 96 8.23 9.41 -15.33
N GLY A 97 7.30 8.79 -16.07
CA GLY A 97 7.24 7.33 -16.24
C GLY A 97 6.75 6.55 -15.00
N GLY A 98 6.20 7.25 -14.00
CA GLY A 98 5.52 6.66 -12.85
C GLY A 98 4.01 6.94 -12.86
N VAL A 99 3.27 6.12 -12.13
CA VAL A 99 1.82 6.22 -11.92
C VAL A 99 1.56 6.95 -10.60
N GLU A 100 0.74 8.00 -10.64
CA GLU A 100 0.30 8.75 -9.46
C GLU A 100 -1.23 8.90 -9.48
N LEU A 101 -1.89 8.68 -8.34
CA LEU A 101 -3.34 8.90 -8.24
C LEU A 101 -3.67 10.39 -8.38
N SER A 102 -4.62 10.72 -9.25
CA SER A 102 -5.10 12.09 -9.46
C SER A 102 -6.45 12.34 -8.81
N MET A 103 -7.38 11.40 -8.95
CA MET A 103 -8.71 11.47 -8.34
C MET A 103 -9.15 10.08 -7.88
N LEU A 104 -9.90 10.03 -6.78
CA LEU A 104 -10.53 8.80 -6.29
C LEU A 104 -11.97 9.09 -5.87
N THR A 105 -12.89 8.17 -6.16
CA THR A 105 -14.19 8.15 -5.51
C THR A 105 -14.03 7.91 -4.02
N ASP A 106 -14.89 8.51 -3.21
CA ASP A 106 -14.93 8.25 -1.76
C ASP A 106 -16.21 7.50 -1.39
N LYS A 107 -16.17 6.18 -1.51
CA LYS A 107 -17.27 5.27 -1.17
C LYS A 107 -16.95 4.52 0.11
N ALA A 108 -17.95 4.44 0.99
CA ALA A 108 -17.91 3.56 2.16
C ALA A 108 -18.49 2.19 1.78
N CYS A 109 -17.68 1.14 1.83
CA CYS A 109 -18.14 -0.23 1.64
C CYS A 109 -17.29 -1.23 2.44
N PRO A 110 -17.78 -2.48 2.67
CA PRO A 110 -17.08 -3.46 3.49
C PRO A 110 -15.65 -3.79 3.05
N ARG A 111 -15.35 -3.69 1.75
CA ARG A 111 -14.02 -3.94 1.18
C ARG A 111 -13.10 -2.72 1.15
N GLY A 112 -13.52 -1.54 1.64
CA GLY A 112 -12.69 -0.32 1.60
C GLY A 112 -11.36 -0.41 2.37
N LYS A 113 -11.20 -1.39 3.27
CA LYS A 113 -9.90 -1.66 3.92
C LYS A 113 -8.85 -2.25 2.96
N VAL A 114 -9.29 -2.91 1.89
CA VAL A 114 -8.43 -3.49 0.85
C VAL A 114 -7.86 -2.40 -0.05
N ASP A 115 -8.65 -1.37 -0.32
CA ASP A 115 -8.25 -0.21 -1.14
C ASP A 115 -7.09 0.57 -0.52
N LEU A 116 -7.10 0.75 0.81
CA LEU A 116 -6.22 1.69 1.51
C LEU A 116 -4.72 1.46 1.25
N PRO A 117 -4.19 0.23 1.30
CA PRO A 117 -2.80 -0.04 0.93
C PRO A 117 -2.41 0.43 -0.48
N PHE A 118 -3.28 0.23 -1.48
CA PHE A 118 -3.01 0.67 -2.86
C PHE A 118 -3.07 2.19 -2.98
N ILE A 119 -4.05 2.83 -2.34
CA ILE A 119 -4.18 4.29 -2.30
C ILE A 119 -2.92 4.90 -1.68
N MET A 120 -2.46 4.36 -0.55
CA MET A 120 -1.23 4.81 0.11
C MET A 120 0.02 4.50 -0.73
N PHE A 121 0.01 3.44 -1.54
CA PHE A 121 1.12 3.11 -2.43
C PHE A 121 1.24 4.11 -3.60
N LEU A 122 0.11 4.58 -4.12
CA LEU A 122 0.04 5.50 -5.27
C LEU A 122 -0.21 6.96 -4.89
N SER A 123 -0.10 7.29 -3.59
CA SER A 123 -0.17 8.68 -3.10
C SER A 123 1.00 9.55 -3.56
N GLU A 124 2.03 8.91 -4.10
CA GLU A 124 3.19 9.52 -4.75
C GLU A 124 3.52 8.67 -5.99
N PRO A 125 4.22 9.23 -6.99
CA PRO A 125 4.53 8.52 -8.23
C PRO A 125 5.26 7.18 -8.00
N ALA A 126 4.64 6.08 -8.43
CA ALA A 126 5.26 4.75 -8.45
C ALA A 126 5.80 4.44 -9.85
N LYS A 127 7.11 4.22 -9.97
CA LYS A 127 7.77 4.01 -11.27
C LYS A 127 7.32 2.71 -11.92
N VAL A 128 7.08 2.75 -13.23
CA VAL A 128 6.83 1.54 -14.02
C VAL A 128 8.17 0.88 -14.34
N LYS A 129 8.32 -0.36 -13.90
CA LYS A 129 9.53 -1.18 -14.09
C LYS A 129 9.20 -2.53 -14.69
N VAL A 130 10.21 -3.14 -15.29
CA VAL A 130 10.15 -4.46 -15.91
C VAL A 130 11.34 -5.32 -15.48
N ASP A 131 11.23 -6.62 -15.73
CA ASP A 131 12.38 -7.52 -15.62
C ASP A 131 13.47 -7.11 -16.65
N PRO A 132 14.78 -7.23 -16.34
CA PRO A 132 15.87 -6.82 -17.24
C PRO A 132 15.85 -7.43 -18.65
N ASP A 133 15.31 -8.64 -18.75
CA ASP A 133 15.18 -9.44 -19.97
C ASP A 133 13.76 -9.40 -20.54
N ALA A 134 12.90 -8.50 -20.04
CA ALA A 134 11.57 -8.30 -20.59
C ALA A 134 11.65 -7.91 -22.08
N SER A 135 10.75 -8.48 -22.87
CA SER A 135 10.60 -8.13 -24.29
C SER A 135 10.12 -6.68 -24.47
N ALA A 136 10.05 -6.22 -25.71
CA ALA A 136 9.38 -4.96 -26.07
C ALA A 136 7.90 -4.94 -25.67
N THR A 137 7.27 -6.12 -25.56
CA THR A 137 5.86 -6.29 -25.19
C THR A 137 5.76 -7.08 -23.89
N PRO A 138 6.10 -6.46 -22.74
CA PRO A 138 6.15 -7.18 -21.47
C PRO A 138 4.81 -7.83 -21.14
N GLU A 139 4.85 -9.01 -20.52
CA GLU A 139 3.66 -9.68 -19.98
C GLU A 139 3.45 -9.37 -18.49
N ARG A 140 4.50 -8.85 -17.85
CA ARG A 140 4.54 -8.45 -16.45
C ARG A 140 5.25 -7.11 -16.33
N ILE A 141 4.67 -6.24 -15.52
CA ILE A 141 5.30 -5.00 -15.09
C ILE A 141 5.25 -4.91 -13.57
N TYR A 142 5.97 -3.94 -13.03
CA TYR A 142 5.98 -3.64 -11.62
C TYR A 142 5.80 -2.15 -11.43
N LEU A 143 4.87 -1.76 -10.57
CA LEU A 143 4.88 -0.41 -10.00
C LEU A 143 5.81 -0.44 -8.81
N VAL A 144 6.81 0.44 -8.75
CA VAL A 144 7.85 0.41 -7.70
C VAL A 144 7.96 1.76 -7.01
N ARG A 145 7.88 1.75 -5.68
CA ARG A 145 8.05 2.94 -4.81
C ARG A 145 8.61 2.54 -3.44
N ASP A 146 9.59 3.27 -2.93
CA ASP A 146 10.15 3.11 -1.57
C ASP A 146 10.52 1.67 -1.16
N GLY A 147 11.13 0.91 -2.08
CA GLY A 147 11.49 -0.50 -1.84
C GLY A 147 10.29 -1.46 -1.76
N LYS A 148 9.08 -0.98 -2.09
CA LYS A 148 7.87 -1.77 -2.28
C LYS A 148 7.54 -1.88 -3.77
N ALA A 149 6.80 -2.91 -4.14
CA ALA A 149 6.31 -3.08 -5.50
C ALA A 149 4.90 -3.68 -5.57
N ILE A 150 4.19 -3.42 -6.66
CA ILE A 150 3.00 -4.19 -7.07
C ILE A 150 3.33 -4.82 -8.40
N ALA A 151 3.33 -6.15 -8.46
CA ALA A 151 3.48 -6.87 -9.72
C ALA A 151 2.12 -6.88 -10.45
N LEU A 152 2.13 -6.50 -11.73
CA LEU A 152 0.94 -6.49 -12.57
C LEU A 152 1.13 -7.39 -13.78
N SER A 153 0.04 -8.03 -14.19
CA SER A 153 -0.05 -8.83 -15.42
C SER A 153 -1.20 -8.36 -16.30
N ARG A 154 -1.04 -8.57 -17.60
CA ARG A 154 -2.09 -8.36 -18.61
C ARG A 154 -3.06 -9.55 -18.69
#